data_AF-A0A644YIN1-F1
#
_entry.id   AF-A0A644YIN1-F1
#
_cell.length_a   1.000
_cell.length_b   1.000
_cell.length_c   1.000
_cell.angle_alpha   90.00
_cell.angle_beta   90.00
_cell.angle_gamma   90.00
#
_symmetry.space_group_name_H-M   'P 1'
#
loop_
_entity.id
_entity.type
_entity.pdbx_description
1 polymer ?
#
loop_
_entity_poly.entity_id
_entity_poly.type
_entity_poly.pdbx_seq_one_letter_code
_entity_poly.pdbx_strand_id
1 'polypeptide(L)'
;MLEGLKRVFRSFITGISESEGASLYKGEGMLVHQTNGGEIILENTAACKKITIKNKDNVLTGIQLSDIDFDKVDLLENPQNAHKLIADYGFGIETFINGVALVWWTLYPDGRYFEDEDGFGGEACNETTVYAFMDTQGKVVIPFQDMSGEEKNHYRKMAEEAVKG
;
A
#
# COMPACT_ATOMS: atom_id res chain seq x y z
N MET A 1 56.53 -2.60 -20.43
CA MET A 1 55.95 -1.81 -19.33
C MET A 1 55.03 -0.77 -19.98
N LEU A 2 53.76 -1.12 -20.16
CA LEU A 2 52.72 -0.23 -20.69
C LEU A 2 51.58 -0.21 -19.68
N GLU A 3 51.64 0.79 -18.81
CA GLU A 3 50.58 1.23 -17.91
C GLU A 3 49.58 2.10 -18.68
N GLY A 4 48.29 1.97 -18.38
CA GLY A 4 47.36 3.07 -18.60
C GLY A 4 46.16 2.84 -19.53
N LEU A 5 45.41 1.75 -19.35
CA LEU A 5 44.04 1.66 -19.88
C LEU A 5 43.02 2.14 -18.82
N LYS A 6 42.96 3.44 -18.55
CA LYS A 6 41.85 4.05 -17.81
C LYS A 6 40.69 4.29 -18.78
N ARG A 7 39.80 3.30 -18.86
CA ARG A 7 38.52 3.40 -19.58
C ARG A 7 37.63 4.39 -18.83
N VAL A 8 37.36 5.52 -19.47
CA VAL A 8 36.44 6.57 -19.02
C VAL A 8 35.03 5.99 -18.96
N PHE A 9 34.53 5.68 -17.76
CA PHE A 9 33.10 5.52 -17.52
C PHE A 9 32.50 6.92 -17.39
N ARG A 10 31.79 7.34 -18.46
CA ARG A 10 31.02 8.58 -18.46
C ARG A 10 29.82 8.41 -17.55
N SER A 11 29.79 9.24 -16.51
CA SER A 11 28.66 9.51 -15.65
C SER A 11 27.40 9.86 -16.47
N PHE A 12 26.33 9.10 -16.23
CA PHE A 12 24.94 9.52 -16.36
C PHE A 12 24.19 8.90 -15.19
N ILE A 13 24.31 9.50 -14.01
CA ILE A 13 23.29 9.36 -12.97
C ILE A 13 22.84 10.78 -12.66
N THR A 14 21.76 11.17 -13.33
CA THR A 14 20.91 12.27 -12.92
C THR A 14 20.36 11.97 -11.53
N GLY A 15 20.79 12.75 -10.54
CA GLY A 15 20.11 12.97 -9.26
C GLY A 15 19.52 11.75 -8.56
N ILE A 16 20.35 10.96 -7.87
CA ILE A 16 19.84 10.19 -6.73
C ILE A 16 19.79 11.19 -5.56
N SER A 17 18.62 11.81 -5.36
CA SER A 17 18.35 12.68 -4.21
C SER A 17 17.81 11.85 -3.04
N GLU A 18 18.53 11.86 -1.91
CA GLU A 18 18.05 11.75 -0.50
C GLU A 18 16.99 10.69 -0.09
N SER A 19 16.69 9.64 -0.86
CA SER A 19 15.53 8.76 -0.60
C SER A 19 15.87 7.29 -0.34
N GLU A 20 16.86 6.99 0.51
CA GLU A 20 17.15 5.61 0.93
C GLU A 20 16.03 5.05 1.83
N GLY A 21 15.00 4.50 1.19
CA GLY A 21 13.93 3.75 1.83
C GLY A 21 14.18 2.24 1.88
N ALA A 22 13.28 1.50 2.54
CA ALA A 22 13.30 0.04 2.51
C ALA A 22 12.63 -0.50 1.25
N SER A 23 13.17 -1.59 0.69
CA SER A 23 12.53 -2.33 -0.41
C SER A 23 12.27 -3.76 0.05
N LEU A 24 11.02 -4.19 0.02
CA LEU A 24 10.58 -5.49 0.52
C LEU A 24 10.06 -6.33 -0.64
N TYR A 25 10.60 -7.54 -0.80
CA TYR A 25 10.03 -8.53 -1.70
C TYR A 25 8.70 -9.03 -1.15
N LYS A 26 7.67 -9.01 -2.01
CA LYS A 26 6.29 -9.36 -1.67
C LYS A 26 5.77 -10.52 -2.52
N GLY A 27 6.64 -11.39 -3.03
CA GLY A 27 6.22 -12.55 -3.83
C GLY A 27 6.00 -12.21 -5.31
N GLU A 28 6.04 -13.23 -6.18
CA GLU A 28 5.70 -13.14 -7.60
C GLU A 28 6.39 -12.01 -8.39
N GLY A 29 7.63 -11.66 -8.03
CA GLY A 29 8.36 -10.57 -8.69
C GLY A 29 7.90 -9.17 -8.28
N MET A 30 7.10 -9.05 -7.21
CA MET A 30 6.61 -7.80 -6.67
C MET A 30 7.54 -7.28 -5.56
N LEU A 31 7.84 -5.99 -5.62
CA LEU A 31 8.57 -5.24 -4.61
C LEU A 31 7.70 -4.09 -4.11
N VAL A 32 7.73 -3.85 -2.79
CA VAL A 32 7.18 -2.64 -2.19
C VAL A 32 8.33 -1.82 -1.66
N HIS A 33 8.48 -0.61 -2.19
CA HIS A 33 9.44 0.37 -1.69
C HIS A 33 8.72 1.34 -0.76
N GLN A 34 9.27 1.52 0.44
CA GLN A 34 8.83 2.54 1.38
C GLN A 34 9.94 3.57 1.55
N THR A 35 9.72 4.80 1.08
CA THR A 35 10.73 5.86 1.19
C THR A 35 10.74 6.43 2.61
N ASN A 36 11.85 7.07 3.01
CA ASN A 36 11.90 7.80 4.28
C ASN A 36 10.88 8.95 4.37
N GLY A 37 10.38 9.42 3.22
CA GLY A 37 9.29 10.39 3.14
C GLY A 37 7.90 9.77 3.25
N GLY A 38 7.78 8.47 3.53
CA GLY A 38 6.51 7.79 3.75
C GLY A 38 5.79 7.33 2.47
N GLU A 39 6.39 7.51 1.28
CA GLU A 39 5.80 7.02 0.03
C GLU A 39 5.81 5.50 0.00
N ILE A 40 4.77 4.92 -0.62
CA ILE A 40 4.68 3.49 -0.90
C ILE A 40 4.61 3.32 -2.40
N ILE A 41 5.61 2.66 -2.97
CA ILE A 41 5.72 2.40 -4.40
C ILE A 41 5.67 0.89 -4.62
N LEU A 42 4.75 0.44 -5.46
CA LEU A 42 4.65 -0.95 -5.91
C LEU A 42 5.42 -1.10 -7.23
N GLU A 43 6.39 -2.01 -7.26
CA GLU A 43 7.12 -2.40 -8.46
C GLU A 43 6.76 -3.84 -8.83
N ASN A 44 6.38 -4.04 -10.09
CA ASN A 44 6.38 -5.33 -10.75
C ASN A 44 7.63 -5.44 -11.61
N THR A 45 8.59 -6.26 -11.17
CA THR A 45 9.88 -6.41 -11.84
C THR A 45 9.77 -7.13 -13.19
N ALA A 46 8.85 -8.10 -13.31
CA ALA A 46 8.64 -8.85 -14.54
C ALA A 46 8.01 -7.96 -15.64
N ALA A 47 7.07 -7.10 -15.25
CA ALA A 47 6.43 -6.15 -16.17
C ALA A 47 7.22 -4.84 -16.35
N CYS A 48 8.34 -4.65 -15.61
CA CYS A 48 9.10 -3.40 -15.56
C CYS A 48 8.22 -2.17 -15.26
N LYS A 49 7.23 -2.33 -14.39
CA LYS A 49 6.22 -1.32 -14.06
C LYS A 49 6.36 -0.88 -12.61
N LYS A 50 6.29 0.42 -12.35
CA LYS A 50 6.21 1.00 -11.00
C LYS A 50 5.00 1.91 -10.88
N ILE A 51 4.31 1.84 -9.74
CA ILE A 51 3.16 2.69 -9.43
C ILE A 51 3.33 3.23 -8.01
N THR A 52 3.15 4.53 -7.83
CA THR A 52 3.03 5.12 -6.49
C THR A 52 1.64 4.83 -5.93
N ILE A 53 1.57 4.00 -4.90
CA ILE A 53 0.31 3.68 -4.21
C ILE A 53 -0.03 4.79 -3.23
N LYS A 54 0.94 5.23 -2.42
CA LYS A 54 0.82 6.37 -1.47
C LYS A 54 1.93 7.37 -1.73
N ASN A 55 1.60 8.66 -1.87
CA ASN A 55 2.58 9.73 -2.04
C ASN A 55 3.10 10.28 -0.69
N LYS A 56 3.97 11.30 -0.72
CA LYS A 56 4.56 11.94 0.47
C LYS A 56 3.54 12.67 1.35
N ASP A 57 2.41 13.06 0.77
CA ASP A 57 1.32 13.75 1.45
C ASP A 57 0.26 12.76 1.99
N ASN A 58 0.61 11.47 2.09
CA ASN A 58 -0.26 10.36 2.47
C ASN A 58 -1.48 10.11 1.57
N VAL A 59 -1.53 10.71 0.37
CA VAL A 59 -2.63 10.50 -0.58
C VAL A 59 -2.42 9.20 -1.35
N LEU A 60 -3.46 8.38 -1.44
CA LEU A 60 -3.48 7.11 -2.15
C LEU A 60 -3.66 7.32 -3.66
N THR A 61 -2.59 7.72 -4.34
CA THR A 61 -2.60 8.02 -5.79
C THR A 61 -2.78 6.79 -6.69
N GLY A 62 -2.51 5.58 -6.16
CA GLY A 62 -2.71 4.33 -6.88
C GLY A 62 -4.11 3.72 -6.72
N ILE A 63 -4.96 4.34 -5.91
CA ILE A 63 -6.32 3.89 -5.58
C ILE A 63 -7.31 4.95 -6.06
N GLN A 64 -8.48 4.52 -6.53
CA GLN A 64 -9.56 5.40 -6.96
C GLN A 64 -10.76 5.28 -6.01
N LEU A 65 -11.64 6.29 -6.01
CA LEU A 65 -12.90 6.20 -5.24
C LEU A 65 -13.76 5.00 -5.67
N SER A 66 -13.70 4.59 -6.94
CA SER A 66 -14.39 3.40 -7.43
C SER A 66 -13.82 2.08 -6.90
N ASP A 67 -12.63 2.11 -6.30
CA ASP A 67 -12.00 0.94 -5.68
C ASP A 67 -12.48 0.75 -4.23
N ILE A 68 -13.47 1.52 -3.78
CA ILE A 68 -14.03 1.49 -2.42
C ILE A 68 -15.51 1.13 -2.52
N ASP A 69 -15.94 0.16 -1.70
CA ASP A 69 -17.35 -0.20 -1.54
C ASP A 69 -17.99 0.73 -0.49
N PHE A 70 -18.41 1.92 -0.91
CA PHE A 70 -18.97 2.93 -0.01
C PHE A 70 -20.28 2.49 0.67
N ASP A 71 -21.06 1.59 0.06
CA ASP A 71 -22.26 1.04 0.70
C ASP A 71 -21.94 0.31 2.01
N LYS A 72 -20.71 -0.24 2.12
CA LYS A 72 -20.20 -0.88 3.34
C LYS A 72 -19.37 0.06 4.19
N VAL A 73 -18.49 0.83 3.57
CA VAL A 73 -17.54 1.70 4.29
C VAL A 73 -18.26 2.83 5.03
N ASP A 74 -19.35 3.37 4.49
CA ASP A 74 -20.10 4.46 5.13
C ASP A 74 -20.88 4.01 6.38
N LEU A 75 -20.96 2.70 6.62
CA LEU A 75 -21.53 2.13 7.84
C LEU A 75 -20.52 2.05 9.00
N LEU A 76 -19.24 2.27 8.72
CA LEU A 76 -18.16 2.21 9.71
C LEU A 76 -18.01 3.53 10.45
N GLU A 77 -17.33 3.50 11.60
CA GLU A 77 -16.95 4.71 12.32
C GLU A 77 -15.83 5.45 11.56
N ASN A 78 -15.93 6.77 11.50
CA ASN A 78 -14.90 7.65 10.92
C ASN A 78 -14.43 7.29 9.48
N PRO A 79 -15.34 7.15 8.49
CA PRO A 79 -14.97 6.76 7.14
C PRO A 79 -14.38 7.91 6.30
N GLN A 80 -14.17 9.11 6.87
CA GLN A 80 -13.90 10.33 6.09
C GLN A 80 -12.57 10.27 5.33
N ASN A 81 -11.60 9.48 5.81
CA ASN A 81 -10.34 9.24 5.11
C ASN A 81 -10.54 8.44 3.82
N ALA A 82 -11.54 7.54 3.77
CA ALA A 82 -11.91 6.80 2.56
C ALA A 82 -12.35 7.76 1.43
N HIS A 83 -13.22 8.72 1.77
CA HIS A 83 -13.73 9.73 0.82
C HIS A 83 -12.66 10.70 0.29
N LYS A 84 -11.53 10.80 0.98
CA LYS A 84 -10.42 11.70 0.62
C LYS A 84 -9.20 10.97 0.07
N LEU A 85 -9.21 9.63 0.09
CA LEU A 85 -8.06 8.79 -0.27
C LEU A 85 -6.80 9.12 0.58
N ILE A 86 -6.98 9.34 1.88
CA ILE A 86 -5.90 9.72 2.81
C ILE A 86 -5.51 8.55 3.73
N ALA A 87 -4.24 8.16 3.69
CA ALA A 87 -3.68 7.10 4.53
C ALA A 87 -2.69 7.66 5.56
N ASP A 88 -3.21 8.48 6.47
CA ASP A 88 -2.44 9.13 7.56
C ASP A 88 -2.01 8.15 8.67
N TYR A 89 -2.74 7.05 8.81
CA TYR A 89 -2.47 6.03 9.80
C TYR A 89 -1.70 4.86 9.16
N GLY A 90 -2.26 3.66 9.20
CA GLY A 90 -1.66 2.48 8.64
C GLY A 90 -2.13 2.19 7.21
N PHE A 91 -1.19 1.77 6.36
CA PHE A 91 -1.48 1.20 5.05
C PHE A 91 -0.43 0.15 4.71
N GLY A 92 -0.85 -1.00 4.20
CA GLY A 92 0.09 -2.07 3.86
C GLY A 92 -0.41 -3.01 2.78
N ILE A 93 0.57 -3.57 2.06
CA ILE A 93 0.37 -4.56 1.01
C ILE A 93 1.03 -5.86 1.50
N GLU A 94 0.25 -6.94 1.57
CA GLU A 94 0.74 -8.26 1.95
C GLU A 94 1.47 -8.96 0.79
N THR A 95 1.84 -10.22 0.99
CA THR A 95 2.49 -11.03 -0.03
C THR A 95 1.50 -11.39 -1.15
N PHE A 96 1.94 -11.20 -2.39
CA PHE A 96 1.30 -11.69 -3.60
C PHE A 96 1.43 -13.21 -3.69
N ILE A 97 0.28 -13.87 -3.78
CA ILE A 97 0.15 -15.31 -3.93
C ILE A 97 -0.99 -15.54 -4.93
N ASN A 98 -0.72 -16.33 -5.98
CA ASN A 98 -1.65 -16.61 -7.07
C ASN A 98 -2.14 -15.33 -7.78
N GLY A 99 -1.25 -14.37 -7.99
CA GLY A 99 -1.51 -13.13 -8.72
C GLY A 99 -2.14 -12.00 -7.91
N VAL A 100 -2.45 -12.21 -6.62
CA VAL A 100 -3.14 -11.22 -5.78
C VAL A 100 -2.55 -11.09 -4.37
N ALA A 101 -2.63 -9.89 -3.80
CA ALA A 101 -2.29 -9.60 -2.41
C ALA A 101 -3.47 -8.98 -1.66
N LEU A 102 -3.55 -9.25 -0.36
CA LEU A 102 -4.41 -8.50 0.56
C LEU A 102 -3.77 -7.13 0.80
N VAL A 103 -4.58 -6.08 0.75
CA VAL A 103 -4.20 -4.71 1.10
C VAL A 103 -5.06 -4.29 2.27
N TRP A 104 -4.46 -3.64 3.26
CA TRP A 104 -5.16 -3.12 4.43
C TRP A 104 -4.89 -1.63 4.59
N TRP A 105 -5.91 -0.91 5.07
CA TRP A 105 -5.88 0.52 5.28
C TRP A 105 -6.67 0.89 6.53
N THR A 106 -5.97 1.43 7.52
CA THR A 106 -6.58 1.94 8.75
C THR A 106 -7.14 3.34 8.47
N LEU A 107 -8.46 3.44 8.46
CA LEU A 107 -9.20 4.69 8.27
C LEU A 107 -9.16 5.55 9.54
N TYR A 108 -9.22 4.89 10.71
CA TYR A 108 -9.18 5.53 12.02
C TYR A 108 -8.51 4.59 13.03
N PRO A 109 -7.52 5.03 13.82
CA PRO A 109 -6.85 4.19 14.79
C PRO A 109 -7.70 4.00 16.05
N ASP A 110 -7.32 3.06 16.92
CA ASP A 110 -7.94 3.00 18.25
C ASP A 110 -7.65 4.27 19.05
N GLY A 111 -8.48 4.56 20.05
CA GLY A 111 -8.36 5.81 20.81
C GLY A 111 -7.07 5.97 21.60
N ARG A 112 -6.30 4.89 21.83
CA ARG A 112 -4.98 4.98 22.47
C ARG A 112 -3.96 5.72 21.62
N TYR A 113 -4.21 5.83 20.32
CA TYR A 113 -3.41 6.65 19.42
C TYR A 113 -3.41 8.14 19.83
N PHE A 114 -4.45 8.59 20.52
CA PHE A 114 -4.60 9.97 20.98
C PHE A 114 -4.30 10.14 22.47
N GLU A 115 -3.81 9.09 23.14
CA GLU A 115 -3.34 9.20 24.52
C GLU A 115 -2.09 10.08 24.57
N ASP A 116 -2.09 11.02 25.50
CA ASP A 116 -0.90 11.81 25.83
C ASP A 116 0.09 11.00 26.71
N GLU A 117 1.24 11.59 27.03
CA GLU A 117 2.34 10.89 27.70
C GLU A 117 2.00 10.36 29.10
N ASP A 118 0.94 10.84 29.75
CA ASP A 118 0.48 10.36 31.05
C ASP A 118 -0.73 9.41 30.98
N GLY A 119 -1.16 9.04 29.77
CA GLY A 119 -2.20 8.04 29.50
C GLY A 119 -3.62 8.60 29.60
N PHE A 120 -3.80 9.91 29.48
CA PHE A 120 -5.10 10.57 29.38
C PHE A 120 -5.38 11.00 27.92
N GLY A 121 -6.62 11.36 27.60
CA GLY A 121 -7.00 11.79 26.24
C GLY A 121 -7.38 10.67 25.26
N GLY A 122 -7.25 9.39 25.66
CA GLY A 122 -7.72 8.27 24.85
C GLY A 122 -9.23 8.34 24.61
N GLU A 123 -9.65 8.36 23.34
CA GLU A 123 -11.05 8.32 22.98
C GLU A 123 -11.61 6.89 23.09
N ALA A 124 -12.89 6.73 23.38
CA ALA A 124 -13.54 5.42 23.31
C ALA A 124 -13.88 5.08 21.84
N CYS A 125 -12.85 4.96 21.00
CA CYS A 125 -12.99 4.67 19.57
C CYS A 125 -12.32 3.34 19.21
N ASN A 126 -13.01 2.55 18.41
CA ASN A 126 -12.45 1.32 17.87
C ASN A 126 -11.64 1.64 16.60
N GLU A 127 -10.51 0.94 16.43
CA GLU A 127 -9.77 0.99 15.17
C GLU A 127 -10.68 0.52 14.03
N THR A 128 -10.76 1.34 12.97
CA THR A 128 -11.46 1.02 11.74
C THR A 128 -10.44 0.76 10.64
N THR A 129 -10.32 -0.50 10.22
CA THR A 129 -9.43 -0.93 9.14
C THR A 129 -10.25 -1.60 8.03
N VAL A 130 -10.07 -1.14 6.80
CA VAL A 130 -10.69 -1.73 5.60
C VAL A 130 -9.66 -2.51 4.79
N TYR A 131 -10.16 -3.44 3.99
CA TYR A 131 -9.36 -4.40 3.24
C TYR A 131 -9.78 -4.47 1.79
N ALA A 132 -8.82 -4.72 0.89
CA ALA A 132 -9.04 -4.96 -0.53
C ALA A 132 -8.13 -6.08 -1.03
N PHE A 133 -8.41 -6.58 -2.23
CA PHE A 133 -7.46 -7.43 -2.97
C PHE A 133 -6.96 -6.70 -4.21
N MET A 134 -5.64 -6.69 -4.38
CA MET A 134 -4.95 -6.03 -5.51
C MET A 134 -4.16 -7.06 -6.32
N ASP A 135 -4.15 -6.89 -7.64
CA ASP A 135 -3.36 -7.73 -8.56
C ASP A 135 -1.91 -7.26 -8.72
N THR A 136 -1.09 -8.08 -9.38
CA THR A 136 0.31 -7.74 -9.69
C THR A 136 0.50 -6.55 -10.64
N GLN A 137 -0.58 -6.01 -11.22
CA GLN A 137 -0.57 -4.80 -12.03
C GLN A 137 -0.88 -3.54 -11.22
N GLY A 138 -1.14 -3.68 -9.91
CA GLY A 138 -1.51 -2.63 -8.98
C GLY A 138 -2.99 -2.25 -9.03
N LYS A 139 -3.85 -3.06 -9.68
CA LYS A 139 -5.28 -2.80 -9.80
C LYS A 139 -6.02 -3.46 -8.64
N VAL A 140 -6.96 -2.74 -8.04
CA VAL A 140 -7.90 -3.32 -7.08
C VAL A 140 -8.90 -4.21 -7.81
N VAL A 141 -8.98 -5.47 -7.38
CA VAL A 141 -9.84 -6.52 -7.95
C VAL A 141 -11.07 -6.74 -7.07
N ILE A 142 -10.89 -6.69 -5.75
CA ILE A 142 -11.98 -6.66 -4.77
C ILE A 142 -11.89 -5.32 -4.02
N PRO A 143 -12.94 -4.47 -4.08
CA PRO A 143 -12.93 -3.14 -3.47
C PRO A 143 -12.70 -3.14 -1.96
N PHE A 144 -12.17 -2.01 -1.47
CA PHE A 144 -11.99 -1.73 -0.05
C PHE A 144 -13.32 -1.79 0.71
N GLN A 145 -13.36 -2.61 1.75
CA GLN A 145 -14.50 -2.80 2.66
C GLN A 145 -14.02 -3.43 3.97
N ASP A 146 -14.87 -3.39 5.01
CA ASP A 146 -14.62 -4.23 6.17
C ASP A 146 -14.73 -5.72 5.78
N MET A 147 -13.85 -6.54 6.34
CA MET A 147 -13.82 -7.99 6.08
C MET A 147 -13.42 -8.75 7.34
N SER A 148 -14.29 -9.66 7.76
CA SER A 148 -13.95 -10.71 8.71
C SER A 148 -12.85 -11.65 8.17
N GLY A 149 -12.28 -12.48 9.04
CA GLY A 149 -11.30 -13.50 8.62
C GLY A 149 -11.85 -14.49 7.59
N GLU A 150 -13.11 -14.88 7.71
CA GLU A 150 -13.77 -15.78 6.75
C GLU A 150 -14.01 -15.10 5.40
N GLU A 151 -14.46 -13.83 5.42
CA GLU A 151 -14.66 -13.04 4.20
C GLU A 151 -13.35 -12.79 3.47
N LYS A 152 -12.24 -12.51 4.17
CA LYS A 152 -10.91 -12.41 3.55
C LYS A 152 -10.55 -13.68 2.76
N ASN A 153 -10.84 -14.86 3.32
CA ASN A 153 -10.59 -16.12 2.63
C ASN A 153 -11.53 -16.32 1.41
N HIS A 154 -12.79 -15.91 1.53
CA HIS A 154 -13.75 -15.97 0.43
C HIS A 154 -13.36 -15.04 -0.72
N TYR A 155 -13.11 -13.76 -0.43
CA TYR A 155 -12.72 -12.76 -1.42
C TYR A 155 -11.35 -13.04 -2.03
N ARG A 156 -10.41 -13.64 -1.30
CA ARG A 156 -9.15 -14.11 -1.88
C ARG A 156 -9.40 -15.07 -3.04
N LYS A 157 -10.27 -16.07 -2.86
CA LYS A 157 -10.58 -17.05 -3.91
C LYS A 157 -11.20 -16.36 -5.14
N MET A 158 -12.14 -15.44 -4.92
CA MET A 158 -12.75 -14.65 -5.99
C MET A 158 -11.72 -13.79 -6.74
N ALA A 159 -10.81 -13.14 -6.01
CA ALA A 159 -9.76 -12.32 -6.60
C ALA A 159 -8.80 -13.16 -7.44
N GLU A 160 -8.37 -14.31 -6.92
CA GLU A 160 -7.53 -15.26 -7.65
C GLU A 160 -8.21 -15.78 -8.92
N GLU A 161 -9.51 -16.07 -8.88
CA GLU A 161 -10.28 -16.48 -10.06
C GLU A 161 -10.40 -15.35 -11.10
N ALA A 162 -10.60 -14.11 -10.64
CA ALA A 162 -10.73 -12.96 -11.53
C ALA A 162 -9.44 -12.62 -12.30
N VAL A 163 -8.26 -12.95 -11.75
CA VAL A 163 -6.96 -12.66 -12.40
C VAL A 163 -6.39 -13.84 -13.19
N LYS A 164 -6.98 -15.03 -13.12
CA LYS A 164 -6.54 -16.25 -13.84
C LYS A 164 -6.83 -16.25 -15.35
N GLY A 165 -7.14 -15.09 -15.94
CA GLY A 165 -7.48 -14.92 -17.35
C GLY A 165 -6.46 -15.52 -18.32
#